data_AF-A0A2H0PP85-F1
#
_entry.id   AF-A0A2H0PP85-F1
#
_cell.length_a   1.000
_cell.length_b   1.000
_cell.length_c   1.000
_cell.angle_alpha   90.00
_cell.angle_beta   90.00
_cell.angle_gamma   90.00
#
_symmetry.space_group_name_H-M   'P 1'
#
loop_
_entity.id
_entity.type
_entity.pdbx_description
1 polymer ?
#
loop_
_entity_poly.entity_id
_entity_poly.type
_entity_poly.pdbx_seq_one_letter_code
_entity_poly.pdbx_strand_id
1 'polypeptide(L)'
;MPNKKKRHPWRKCPLGEHWVREHDRQVSVSERNPDGTTTVDGHCRKNPSGHEIFVPDEILEISSNHFKSVKNRPTSNSLGYLRGNDFDDLIAGWTQFWNDIFEPKESLDPDLVKVLIASESSFDVGVSVPSKSGTARGLIQITEQTRKILRGTKGELKDYLIDLSKEDSLDPNMNICAAIRWLHHKKYLASHRLKREATWMEAIAEYKGILNQLGHGGKPDEIMSNLDKLYKKIKQQRGSKK
;
A
#
# COMPACT_ATOMS: atom_id res chain seq x y z
N MET A 1 6.86 -16.06 0.26
CA MET A 1 6.13 -17.10 -0.49
C MET A 1 6.57 -17.04 -1.95
N PRO A 2 7.02 -18.14 -2.58
CA PRO A 2 7.02 -18.23 -4.03
C PRO A 2 5.63 -18.75 -4.43
N ASN A 3 4.64 -17.86 -4.46
CA ASN A 3 3.36 -18.19 -5.08
C ASN A 3 3.51 -17.97 -6.59
N LYS A 4 2.82 -18.77 -7.41
CA LYS A 4 2.79 -18.59 -8.86
C LYS A 4 2.30 -17.15 -9.12
N LYS A 5 3.00 -16.40 -9.99
CA LYS A 5 2.58 -15.03 -10.35
C LYS A 5 1.10 -15.04 -10.75
N LYS A 6 0.30 -14.20 -10.10
CA LYS A 6 -1.15 -14.09 -10.25
C LYS A 6 -1.48 -12.71 -10.77
N ARG A 7 -2.26 -12.67 -11.85
CA ARG A 7 -2.83 -11.42 -12.36
C ARG A 7 -4.11 -11.13 -11.60
N HIS A 8 -4.21 -9.96 -10.99
CA HIS A 8 -5.47 -9.49 -10.44
C HIS A 8 -6.44 -9.11 -11.58
N PRO A 9 -7.74 -9.43 -11.51
CA PRO A 9 -8.72 -9.06 -12.55
C PRO A 9 -8.82 -7.56 -12.81
N TRP A 10 -8.50 -6.73 -11.81
CA TRP A 10 -8.48 -5.27 -11.93
C TRP A 10 -7.28 -4.72 -12.73
N ARG A 11 -6.28 -5.56 -13.05
CA ARG A 11 -5.18 -5.13 -13.91
C ARG A 11 -5.59 -5.17 -15.36
N LYS A 12 -5.41 -4.04 -16.05
CA LYS A 12 -5.63 -3.90 -17.49
C LYS A 12 -4.61 -4.72 -18.29
N CYS A 13 -3.35 -4.66 -17.88
CA CYS A 13 -2.24 -5.30 -18.58
C CYS A 13 -2.00 -6.76 -18.15
N PRO A 14 -1.44 -7.60 -19.03
CA PRO A 14 -1.04 -8.96 -18.69
C PRO A 14 0.16 -8.97 -17.72
N LEU A 15 0.50 -10.16 -17.20
CA LEU A 15 1.71 -10.34 -16.40
C LEU A 15 2.95 -9.96 -17.21
N GLY A 16 3.93 -9.34 -16.55
CA GLY A 16 5.15 -8.84 -17.18
C GLY A 16 4.98 -7.51 -17.90
N GLU A 17 3.81 -6.87 -17.80
CA GLU A 17 3.52 -5.55 -18.36
C GLU A 17 2.87 -4.64 -17.31
N HIS A 18 2.94 -3.33 -17.52
CA HIS A 18 2.25 -2.31 -16.72
C HIS A 18 1.47 -1.34 -17.62
N TRP A 19 0.44 -0.71 -17.06
CA TRP A 19 -0.34 0.30 -17.76
C TRP A 19 0.41 1.64 -17.80
N VAL A 20 0.41 2.27 -18.97
CA VAL A 20 0.86 3.65 -19.19
C VAL A 20 -0.35 4.42 -19.68
N ARG A 21 -0.67 5.54 -19.02
CA ARG A 21 -1.81 6.35 -19.42
C ARG A 21 -1.54 7.11 -20.71
N GLU A 22 -2.59 7.64 -21.31
CA GLU A 22 -2.47 8.53 -22.46
C GLU A 22 -1.53 9.70 -22.14
N HIS A 23 -0.61 10.00 -23.04
CA HIS A 23 0.37 11.06 -22.86
C HIS A 23 0.87 11.63 -24.18
N ASP A 24 1.41 12.83 -24.11
CA ASP A 24 2.06 13.48 -25.24
C ASP A 24 3.43 12.87 -25.50
N ARG A 25 3.75 12.68 -26.78
CA ARG A 25 5.02 12.18 -27.27
C ARG A 25 5.62 13.18 -28.23
N GLN A 26 6.89 13.49 -27.99
CA GLN A 26 7.71 14.28 -28.90
C GLN A 26 8.03 13.47 -30.17
N VAL A 27 7.80 14.08 -31.33
CA VAL A 27 8.04 13.55 -32.67
C VAL A 27 8.70 14.61 -33.54
N SER A 28 9.30 14.19 -34.65
CA SER A 28 9.88 15.15 -35.60
C SER A 28 8.80 16.09 -36.15
N VAL A 29 9.11 17.39 -36.19
CA VAL A 29 8.25 18.41 -36.78
C VAL A 29 7.99 18.06 -38.24
N SER A 30 6.72 18.05 -38.62
CA SER A 30 6.25 17.75 -39.99
C SER A 30 4.95 18.49 -40.24
N GLU A 31 4.47 18.55 -41.49
CA GLU A 31 3.16 19.13 -41.80
C GLU A 31 2.02 18.48 -41.00
N ARG A 32 2.14 17.20 -40.66
CA ARG A 32 1.15 16.47 -39.84
C ARG A 32 1.26 16.76 -38.34
N ASN A 33 2.45 17.07 -37.85
CA ASN A 33 2.72 17.40 -36.45
C ASN A 33 3.57 18.69 -36.40
N PRO A 34 2.97 19.86 -36.67
CA PRO A 34 3.71 21.12 -36.84
C PRO A 34 4.33 21.62 -35.53
N ASP A 35 3.81 21.22 -34.39
CA ASP A 35 4.32 21.49 -33.04
C ASP A 35 5.30 20.42 -32.53
N GLY A 36 5.59 19.40 -33.35
CA GLY A 36 6.47 18.29 -32.96
C GLY A 36 5.91 17.40 -31.84
N THR A 37 4.59 17.45 -31.60
CA THR A 37 3.96 16.67 -30.52
C THR A 37 2.81 15.84 -31.08
N THR A 38 2.65 14.62 -30.58
CA THR A 38 1.47 13.77 -30.87
C THR A 38 0.98 13.14 -29.56
N THR A 39 -0.32 12.90 -29.46
CA THR A 39 -0.88 12.14 -28.34
C THR A 39 -0.73 10.64 -28.62
N VAL A 40 -0.37 9.89 -27.58
CA VAL A 40 -0.27 8.43 -27.60
C VAL A 40 -1.33 7.87 -26.66
N ASP A 41 -2.23 7.05 -27.20
CA ASP A 41 -3.25 6.37 -26.42
C ASP A 41 -2.64 5.52 -25.29
N GLY A 42 -3.40 5.38 -24.20
CA GLY A 42 -2.98 4.52 -23.10
C GLY A 42 -2.75 3.08 -23.56
N HIS A 43 -1.65 2.49 -23.11
CA HIS A 43 -1.21 1.17 -23.57
C HIS A 43 -0.46 0.39 -22.50
N CYS A 44 -0.26 -0.91 -22.76
CA CYS A 44 0.56 -1.77 -21.91
C CYS A 44 2.02 -1.74 -22.35
N ARG A 45 2.93 -1.64 -21.38
CA ARG A 45 4.37 -1.61 -21.61
C ARG A 45 5.05 -2.75 -20.87
N LYS A 46 5.98 -3.43 -21.54
CA LYS A 46 6.77 -4.52 -20.96
C LYS A 46 7.62 -4.02 -19.78
N ASN A 47 7.64 -4.83 -18.72
CA ASN A 47 8.45 -4.61 -17.53
C ASN A 47 9.92 -4.97 -17.84
N PRO A 48 10.86 -4.01 -17.83
CA PRO A 48 12.24 -4.27 -18.22
C PRO A 48 12.95 -5.30 -17.32
N SER A 49 12.54 -5.40 -16.05
CA SER A 49 13.14 -6.30 -15.07
C SER A 49 12.62 -7.73 -15.12
N GLY A 50 11.54 -7.99 -15.87
CA GLY A 50 10.83 -9.28 -15.85
C GLY A 50 10.04 -9.57 -14.56
N HIS A 51 10.09 -8.69 -13.56
CA HIS A 51 9.26 -8.76 -12.35
C HIS A 51 7.90 -8.09 -12.59
N GLU A 52 6.88 -8.47 -11.82
CA GLU A 52 5.66 -7.67 -11.76
C GLU A 52 5.98 -6.34 -11.07
N ILE A 53 5.67 -5.23 -11.74
CA ILE A 53 5.88 -3.87 -11.24
C ILE A 53 4.55 -3.12 -11.33
N PHE A 54 4.23 -2.36 -10.29
CA PHE A 54 3.17 -1.37 -10.28
C PHE A 54 3.77 0.04 -10.32
N VAL A 55 3.36 0.80 -11.33
CA VAL A 55 3.76 2.20 -11.53
C VAL A 55 2.58 3.15 -11.23
N PRO A 56 2.79 4.46 -11.06
CA PRO A 56 1.72 5.39 -10.70
C PRO A 56 0.50 5.34 -11.62
N ASP A 57 0.70 5.29 -12.94
CA ASP A 57 -0.42 5.21 -13.90
C ASP A 57 -1.30 3.97 -13.69
N GLU A 58 -0.69 2.80 -13.45
CA GLU A 58 -1.43 1.57 -13.19
C GLU A 58 -2.16 1.60 -11.84
N ILE A 59 -1.51 2.14 -10.79
CA ILE A 59 -2.12 2.31 -9.47
C ILE A 59 -3.34 3.24 -9.55
N LEU A 60 -3.22 4.34 -10.30
CA LEU A 60 -4.30 5.29 -10.53
C LEU A 60 -5.44 4.64 -11.33
N GLU A 61 -5.13 3.93 -12.42
CA GLU A 61 -6.13 3.23 -13.24
C GLU A 61 -6.93 2.23 -12.41
N ILE A 62 -6.26 1.39 -11.60
CA ILE A 62 -6.93 0.40 -10.75
C ILE A 62 -7.87 1.10 -9.75
N SER A 63 -7.35 2.10 -9.04
CA SER A 63 -8.10 2.77 -7.98
C SER A 63 -9.34 3.51 -8.52
N SER A 64 -9.21 4.20 -9.64
CA SER A 64 -10.26 5.03 -10.24
C SER A 64 -11.43 4.20 -10.76
N ASN A 65 -11.15 3.00 -11.27
CA ASN A 65 -12.14 2.14 -11.90
C ASN A 65 -12.84 1.17 -10.94
N HIS A 66 -12.20 0.78 -9.82
CA HIS A 66 -12.68 -0.36 -9.04
C HIS A 66 -13.08 -0.05 -7.60
N PHE A 67 -12.49 0.94 -6.94
CA PHE A 67 -12.53 1.02 -5.48
C PHE A 67 -13.90 1.41 -4.91
N LYS A 68 -14.65 2.25 -5.64
CA LYS A 68 -16.01 2.65 -5.24
C LYS A 68 -16.97 1.47 -5.11
N SER A 69 -16.72 0.37 -5.84
CA SER A 69 -17.56 -0.83 -5.85
C SER A 69 -17.21 -1.87 -4.77
N VAL A 70 -16.13 -1.64 -4.01
CA VAL A 70 -15.66 -2.59 -3.01
C VAL A 70 -16.63 -2.67 -1.83
N LYS A 71 -17.06 -3.89 -1.52
CA LYS A 71 -18.05 -4.16 -0.46
C LYS A 71 -17.44 -4.14 0.94
N ASN A 72 -16.26 -4.72 1.12
CA ASN A 72 -15.60 -4.78 2.42
C ASN A 72 -14.85 -3.48 2.71
N ARG A 73 -15.59 -2.48 3.19
CA ARG A 73 -15.06 -1.13 3.49
C ARG A 73 -14.72 -1.00 4.96
N PRO A 74 -13.76 -0.14 5.34
CA PRO A 74 -13.59 0.24 6.74
C PRO A 74 -14.92 0.72 7.35
N THR A 75 -15.05 0.49 8.64
CA THR A 75 -16.14 1.04 9.45
C THR A 75 -16.08 2.56 9.35
N SER A 76 -17.23 3.17 9.03
CA SER A 76 -17.39 4.63 8.96
C SER A 76 -17.37 5.23 10.37
N ASN A 77 -16.16 5.32 10.91
CA ASN A 77 -15.79 5.89 12.19
C ASN A 77 -14.46 6.62 11.98
N SER A 78 -14.45 7.93 12.24
CA SER A 78 -13.28 8.78 11.99
C SER A 78 -12.15 8.59 13.01
N LEU A 79 -12.36 7.77 14.04
CA LEU A 79 -11.46 7.58 15.19
C LEU A 79 -11.15 8.86 15.96
N GLY A 80 -11.94 9.92 15.77
CA GLY A 80 -11.72 11.24 16.36
C GLY A 80 -10.89 12.20 15.50
N TYR A 81 -10.51 11.80 14.27
CA TYR A 81 -9.74 12.64 13.35
C TYR A 81 -10.62 13.26 12.27
N LEU A 82 -10.37 14.52 11.91
CA LEU A 82 -11.17 15.25 10.91
C LEU A 82 -11.26 14.49 9.57
N ARG A 83 -10.13 13.90 9.14
CA ARG A 83 -9.97 13.20 7.85
C ARG A 83 -10.07 11.68 7.96
N GLY A 84 -10.56 11.18 9.10
CA GLY A 84 -10.50 9.76 9.43
C GLY A 84 -11.27 8.84 8.48
N ASN A 85 -12.20 9.37 7.67
CA ASN A 85 -12.97 8.60 6.70
C ASN A 85 -12.60 8.91 5.23
N ASP A 86 -11.74 9.91 4.97
CA ASP A 86 -11.46 10.44 3.62
C ASP A 86 -10.87 9.38 2.69
N PHE A 87 -10.21 8.38 3.25
CA PHE A 87 -9.45 7.38 2.51
C PHE A 87 -10.09 5.99 2.54
N ASP A 88 -11.34 5.87 3.01
CA ASP A 88 -12.00 4.56 3.19
C ASP A 88 -12.10 3.76 1.88
N ASP A 89 -12.33 4.42 0.74
CA ASP A 89 -12.31 3.80 -0.60
C ASP A 89 -10.93 3.22 -0.95
N LEU A 90 -9.88 3.99 -0.74
CA LEU A 90 -8.50 3.59 -1.04
C LEU A 90 -8.06 2.44 -0.13
N ILE A 91 -8.41 2.52 1.16
CA ILE A 91 -8.11 1.46 2.13
C ILE A 91 -8.85 0.18 1.74
N ALA A 92 -10.15 0.25 1.43
CA ALA A 92 -10.94 -0.90 1.02
C ALA A 92 -10.37 -1.56 -0.24
N GLY A 93 -10.13 -0.75 -1.28
CA GLY A 93 -9.61 -1.18 -2.57
C GLY A 93 -8.26 -1.86 -2.48
N TRP A 94 -7.26 -1.19 -1.91
CA TRP A 94 -5.92 -1.76 -1.81
C TRP A 94 -5.84 -2.96 -0.86
N THR A 95 -6.63 -2.96 0.22
CA THR A 95 -6.71 -4.13 1.11
C THR A 95 -7.24 -5.35 0.35
N GLN A 96 -8.33 -5.20 -0.41
CA GLN A 96 -8.86 -6.28 -1.22
C GLN A 96 -7.85 -6.72 -2.29
N PHE A 97 -7.29 -5.79 -3.05
CA PHE A 97 -6.34 -6.09 -4.13
C PHE A 97 -5.15 -6.94 -3.64
N TRP A 98 -4.52 -6.55 -2.53
CA TRP A 98 -3.37 -7.28 -2.01
C TRP A 98 -3.73 -8.58 -1.31
N ASN A 99 -4.90 -8.67 -0.67
CA ASN A 99 -5.42 -9.95 -0.18
C ASN A 99 -5.66 -10.93 -1.35
N ASP A 100 -6.23 -10.47 -2.45
CA ASP A 100 -6.53 -11.31 -3.63
C ASP A 100 -5.25 -11.76 -4.36
N ILE A 101 -4.19 -10.95 -4.34
CA ILE A 101 -2.87 -11.30 -4.89
C ILE A 101 -2.10 -12.30 -4.02
N PHE A 102 -2.05 -12.06 -2.70
CA PHE A 102 -1.21 -12.86 -1.80
C PHE A 102 -1.92 -14.03 -1.13
N GLU A 103 -3.25 -14.01 -1.13
CA GLU A 103 -4.12 -15.05 -0.55
C GLU A 103 -3.64 -15.50 0.85
N PRO A 104 -3.41 -14.57 1.79
CA PRO A 104 -3.01 -14.95 3.14
C PRO A 104 -4.13 -15.76 3.80
N LYS A 105 -3.76 -16.74 4.64
CA LYS A 105 -4.74 -17.58 5.35
C LYS A 105 -5.76 -16.76 6.13
N GLU A 106 -5.29 -15.70 6.77
CA GLU A 106 -6.11 -14.65 7.36
C GLU A 106 -5.99 -13.39 6.51
N SER A 107 -7.09 -12.97 5.87
CA SER A 107 -7.17 -11.73 5.11
C SER A 107 -6.93 -10.51 6.00
N LEU A 108 -6.22 -9.51 5.48
CA LEU A 108 -6.06 -8.22 6.16
C LEU A 108 -7.42 -7.52 6.28
N ASP A 109 -7.78 -7.06 7.48
CA ASP A 109 -9.00 -6.28 7.71
C ASP A 109 -8.76 -4.81 7.36
N PRO A 110 -9.58 -4.18 6.49
CA PRO A 110 -9.47 -2.75 6.18
C PRO A 110 -9.59 -1.85 7.43
N ASP A 111 -10.31 -2.28 8.48
CA ASP A 111 -10.35 -1.55 9.75
C ASP A 111 -8.99 -1.48 10.43
N LEU A 112 -8.18 -2.53 10.30
CA LEU A 112 -6.85 -2.57 10.90
C LEU A 112 -5.89 -1.64 10.16
N VAL A 113 -6.00 -1.56 8.84
CA VAL A 113 -5.25 -0.59 8.02
C VAL A 113 -5.61 0.84 8.39
N LYS A 114 -6.91 1.13 8.58
CA LYS A 114 -7.39 2.43 9.02
C LYS A 114 -6.83 2.84 10.38
N VAL A 115 -6.81 1.91 11.33
CA VAL A 115 -6.19 2.12 12.65
C VAL A 115 -4.67 2.30 12.54
N LEU A 116 -4.01 1.59 11.62
CA LEU A 116 -2.58 1.79 11.36
C LEU A 116 -2.32 3.23 10.86
N ILE A 117 -3.06 3.71 9.85
CA ILE A 117 -2.96 5.11 9.36
C ILE A 117 -3.14 6.11 10.52
N ALA A 118 -4.17 5.92 11.34
CA ALA A 118 -4.43 6.77 12.50
C ALA A 118 -3.20 6.83 13.43
N SER A 119 -2.56 5.68 13.69
CA SER A 119 -1.39 5.59 14.56
C SER A 119 -0.10 6.16 13.95
N GLU A 120 0.01 6.20 12.62
CA GLU A 120 1.23 6.64 11.91
C GLU A 120 1.22 8.13 11.58
N SER A 121 0.06 8.68 11.17
CA SER A 121 -0.03 10.05 10.65
C SER A 121 -1.22 10.84 11.18
N SER A 122 -2.12 10.24 11.97
CA SER A 122 -3.40 10.88 12.32
C SER A 122 -4.20 11.35 11.09
N PHE A 123 -4.04 10.63 9.96
CA PHE A 123 -4.63 10.95 8.65
C PHE A 123 -4.11 12.25 8.00
N ASP A 124 -2.95 12.74 8.43
CA ASP A 124 -2.29 13.87 7.79
C ASP A 124 -1.39 13.39 6.62
N VAL A 125 -1.70 13.88 5.42
CA VAL A 125 -1.04 13.52 4.16
C VAL A 125 0.33 14.19 4.01
N GLY A 126 0.57 15.31 4.70
CA GLY A 126 1.79 16.11 4.59
C GLY A 126 2.92 15.69 5.54
N VAL A 127 2.67 14.69 6.40
CA VAL A 127 3.61 14.32 7.46
C VAL A 127 4.91 13.75 6.86
N SER A 128 6.01 14.39 7.21
CA SER A 128 7.37 13.96 6.88
C SER A 128 8.21 13.89 8.16
N VAL A 129 8.56 12.68 8.60
CA VAL A 129 9.31 12.46 9.85
C VAL A 129 10.72 11.95 9.53
N PRO A 130 11.80 12.61 9.99
CA PRO A 130 13.15 12.07 9.91
C PRO A 130 13.28 10.75 10.68
N SER A 131 13.92 9.75 10.09
CA SER A 131 14.20 8.47 10.76
C SER A 131 15.58 7.94 10.37
N LYS A 132 16.08 6.93 11.11
CA LYS A 132 17.34 6.24 10.79
C LYS A 132 17.35 5.60 9.38
N SER A 133 16.17 5.31 8.83
CA SER A 133 15.98 4.71 7.50
C SER A 133 15.64 5.75 6.42
N GLY A 134 15.86 7.04 6.70
CA GLY A 134 15.49 8.18 5.87
C GLY A 134 14.12 8.77 6.25
N THR A 135 13.73 9.86 5.61
CA THR A 135 12.44 10.52 5.90
C THR A 135 11.27 9.59 5.57
N ALA A 136 10.42 9.32 6.55
CA ALA A 136 9.14 8.66 6.41
C ALA A 136 8.10 9.66 5.91
N ARG A 137 7.26 9.28 4.93
CA ARG A 137 6.33 10.19 4.25
C ARG A 137 4.91 9.64 4.16
N GLY A 138 3.95 10.56 4.22
CA GLY A 138 2.54 10.31 3.91
C GLY A 138 1.79 9.53 4.98
N LEU A 139 0.59 9.05 4.62
CA LEU A 139 -0.40 8.51 5.55
C LEU A 139 0.08 7.31 6.38
N ILE A 140 0.92 6.44 5.83
CA ILE A 140 1.42 5.23 6.53
C ILE A 140 2.96 5.28 6.69
N GLN A 141 3.57 6.46 6.56
CA GLN A 141 4.97 6.69 6.92
C GLN A 141 5.97 5.75 6.21
N ILE A 142 5.88 5.64 4.88
CA ILE A 142 6.86 4.87 4.08
C ILE A 142 8.21 5.58 4.06
N THR A 143 9.26 4.91 4.54
CA THR A 143 10.63 5.44 4.56
C THR A 143 11.30 5.38 3.18
N GLU A 144 12.36 6.16 2.99
CA GLU A 144 13.17 6.08 1.77
C GLU A 144 13.77 4.68 1.57
N GLN A 145 14.24 4.03 2.64
CA GLN A 145 14.74 2.66 2.55
C GLN A 145 13.64 1.68 2.12
N THR A 146 12.43 1.80 2.69
CA THR A 146 11.28 0.98 2.30
C THR A 146 10.94 1.17 0.82
N ARG A 147 10.92 2.41 0.32
CA ARG A 147 10.69 2.70 -1.10
C ARG A 147 11.73 2.06 -2.01
N LYS A 148 13.02 2.08 -1.62
CA LYS A 148 14.10 1.37 -2.34
C LYS A 148 13.88 -0.15 -2.35
N ILE A 149 13.44 -0.73 -1.24
CA ILE A 149 13.08 -2.16 -1.16
C ILE A 149 11.89 -2.48 -2.06
N LEU A 150 10.83 -1.67 -2.01
CA LEU A 150 9.63 -1.79 -2.85
C LEU A 150 9.94 -1.73 -4.35
N ARG A 151 10.94 -0.93 -4.75
CA ARG A 151 11.49 -0.87 -6.11
C ARG A 151 12.36 -2.08 -6.50
N GLY A 152 12.64 -2.99 -5.57
CA GLY A 152 13.50 -4.14 -5.80
C GLY A 152 15.01 -3.83 -5.76
N THR A 153 15.43 -2.61 -5.44
CA THR A 153 16.86 -2.22 -5.51
C THR A 153 17.73 -2.88 -4.42
N LYS A 154 17.12 -3.52 -3.43
CA LYS A 154 17.81 -4.27 -2.36
C LYS A 154 17.67 -5.78 -2.48
N GLY A 155 16.94 -6.29 -3.48
CA GLY A 155 16.72 -7.73 -3.69
C GLY A 155 15.85 -8.45 -2.64
N GLU A 156 15.34 -7.74 -1.63
CA GLU A 156 14.50 -8.31 -0.57
C GLU A 156 13.12 -8.74 -1.09
N LEU A 157 12.56 -7.97 -2.04
CA LEU A 157 11.35 -8.33 -2.77
C LEU A 157 11.71 -8.90 -4.13
N LYS A 158 11.08 -10.02 -4.47
CA LYS A 158 11.30 -10.73 -5.74
C LYS A 158 10.19 -10.52 -6.77
N ASP A 159 9.06 -9.96 -6.35
CA ASP A 159 7.91 -9.75 -7.23
C ASP A 159 6.91 -8.74 -6.66
N TYR A 160 6.01 -8.27 -7.53
CA TYR A 160 5.03 -7.22 -7.22
C TYR A 160 5.71 -6.01 -6.59
N LEU A 161 6.73 -5.51 -7.30
CA LEU A 161 7.47 -4.31 -6.97
C LEU A 161 6.59 -3.07 -7.16
N ILE A 162 6.90 -2.00 -6.45
CA ILE A 162 6.18 -0.74 -6.53
C ILE A 162 7.20 0.34 -6.85
N ASP A 163 7.07 0.93 -8.04
CA ASP A 163 8.00 1.94 -8.54
C ASP A 163 7.43 3.35 -8.36
N LEU A 164 7.71 3.95 -7.20
CA LEU A 164 7.26 5.30 -6.85
C LEU A 164 8.43 6.26 -6.68
N SER A 165 8.31 7.45 -7.25
CA SER A 165 9.17 8.58 -6.95
C SER A 165 9.00 9.06 -5.50
N LYS A 166 9.77 10.07 -5.09
CA LYS A 166 9.63 10.63 -3.74
C LYS A 166 8.31 11.41 -3.64
N GLU A 167 7.95 12.06 -4.73
CA GLU A 167 6.76 12.90 -4.90
C GLU A 167 5.50 12.02 -4.93
N ASP A 168 5.54 10.91 -5.68
CA ASP A 168 4.44 9.93 -5.69
C ASP A 168 4.17 9.37 -4.28
N SER A 169 5.19 9.27 -3.43
CA SER A 169 5.02 8.74 -2.07
C SER A 169 4.21 9.67 -1.15
N LEU A 170 3.95 10.91 -1.56
CA LEU A 170 3.07 11.85 -0.85
C LEU A 170 1.61 11.75 -1.30
N ASP A 171 1.35 11.15 -2.48
CA ASP A 171 -0.01 10.91 -2.93
C ASP A 171 -0.67 9.82 -2.04
N PRO A 172 -1.85 10.06 -1.46
CA PRO A 172 -2.53 9.10 -0.59
C PRO A 172 -2.78 7.73 -1.23
N ASN A 173 -3.13 7.69 -2.51
CA ASN A 173 -3.43 6.45 -3.22
C ASN A 173 -2.16 5.60 -3.38
N MET A 174 -1.09 6.23 -3.87
CA MET A 174 0.22 5.58 -4.01
C MET A 174 0.79 5.14 -2.67
N ASN A 175 0.68 5.98 -1.64
CA ASN A 175 1.20 5.71 -0.30
C ASN A 175 0.48 4.52 0.36
N ILE A 176 -0.85 4.48 0.31
CA ILE A 176 -1.64 3.37 0.85
C ILE A 176 -1.36 2.07 0.10
N CYS A 177 -1.30 2.12 -1.24
CA CYS A 177 -0.95 0.96 -2.06
C CYS A 177 0.40 0.36 -1.64
N ALA A 178 1.44 1.20 -1.56
CA ALA A 178 2.79 0.83 -1.16
C ALA A 178 2.85 0.25 0.25
N ALA A 179 2.13 0.87 1.19
CA ALA A 179 2.16 0.47 2.59
C ALA A 179 1.46 -0.87 2.85
N ILE A 180 0.32 -1.13 2.22
CA ILE A 180 -0.36 -2.42 2.36
C ILE A 180 0.48 -3.54 1.74
N ARG A 181 1.07 -3.30 0.55
CA ARG A 181 2.04 -4.22 -0.05
C ARG A 181 3.20 -4.53 0.89
N TRP A 182 3.73 -3.50 1.55
CA TRP A 182 4.81 -3.64 2.52
C TRP A 182 4.36 -4.39 3.77
N LEU A 183 3.14 -4.16 4.26
CA LEU A 183 2.58 -4.85 5.41
C LEU A 183 2.42 -6.36 5.17
N HIS A 184 2.02 -6.79 3.96
CA HIS A 184 2.02 -8.20 3.58
C HIS A 184 3.42 -8.82 3.66
N HIS A 185 4.44 -8.09 3.20
CA HIS A 185 5.83 -8.55 3.33
C HIS A 185 6.30 -8.58 4.79
N LYS A 186 5.89 -7.61 5.60
CA LYS A 186 6.16 -7.60 7.04
C LYS A 186 5.54 -8.78 7.76
N LYS A 187 4.33 -9.22 7.37
CA LYS A 187 3.73 -10.47 7.87
C LYS A 187 4.58 -11.69 7.51
N TYR A 188 5.13 -11.74 6.29
CA TYR A 188 6.06 -12.81 5.88
C TYR A 188 7.35 -12.81 6.73
N LEU A 189 7.98 -11.65 6.92
CA LEU A 189 9.19 -11.51 7.75
C LEU A 189 8.93 -11.89 9.20
N ALA A 190 7.83 -11.40 9.78
CA ALA A 190 7.42 -11.74 11.14
C ALA A 190 7.19 -13.25 11.28
N SER A 191 6.52 -13.88 10.31
CA SER A 191 6.28 -15.33 10.35
C SER A 191 7.57 -16.14 10.30
N HIS A 192 8.52 -15.73 9.46
CA HIS A 192 9.82 -16.38 9.38
C HIS A 192 10.61 -16.23 10.70
N ARG A 193 10.55 -15.05 11.31
CA ARG A 193 11.20 -14.77 12.60
C ARG A 193 10.58 -15.58 13.74
N LEU A 194 9.26 -15.63 13.81
CA LEU A 194 8.50 -16.31 14.86
C LEU A 194 8.44 -17.85 14.66
N LYS A 195 8.87 -18.35 13.51
CA LYS A 195 8.79 -19.77 13.11
C LYS A 195 7.35 -20.32 13.16
N ARG A 196 6.37 -19.44 13.02
CA ARG A 196 4.93 -19.74 12.90
C ARG A 196 4.27 -18.66 12.07
N GLU A 197 3.02 -18.87 11.69
CA GLU A 197 2.25 -17.82 11.06
C GLU A 197 2.07 -16.63 12.03
N ALA A 198 2.46 -15.44 11.57
CA ALA A 198 2.27 -14.19 12.30
C ALA A 198 0.84 -13.67 12.12
N THR A 199 0.28 -13.12 13.18
CA THR A 199 -0.98 -12.35 13.11
C THR A 199 -0.74 -11.02 12.40
N TRP A 200 -1.81 -10.34 11.98
CA TRP A 200 -1.69 -8.98 11.43
C TRP A 200 -1.20 -7.95 12.45
N MET A 201 -1.49 -8.14 13.74
CA MET A 201 -0.95 -7.29 14.81
C MET A 201 0.57 -7.44 14.94
N GLU A 202 1.09 -8.67 14.83
CA GLU A 202 2.53 -8.92 14.81
C GLU A 202 3.19 -8.38 13.54
N ALA A 203 2.50 -8.45 12.39
CA ALA A 203 2.97 -7.81 11.17
C ALA A 203 3.09 -6.28 11.32
N ILE A 204 2.16 -5.64 12.04
CA ILE A 204 2.24 -4.22 12.38
C ILE A 204 3.38 -3.93 13.36
N ALA A 205 3.60 -4.78 14.35
CA ALA A 205 4.75 -4.63 15.25
C ALA A 205 6.08 -4.75 14.49
N GLU A 206 6.19 -5.65 13.52
CA GLU A 206 7.35 -5.77 12.62
C GLU A 206 7.46 -4.57 11.65
N TYR A 207 6.32 -4.01 11.23
CA TYR A 207 6.26 -2.79 10.42
C TYR A 207 6.86 -1.61 11.19
N LYS A 208 6.43 -1.42 12.44
CA LYS A 208 6.91 -0.39 13.37
C LYS A 208 8.31 -0.65 13.92
N GLY A 209 8.90 -1.82 13.65
CA GLY A 209 10.25 -2.19 14.09
C GLY A 209 10.36 -2.53 15.57
N ILE A 210 9.24 -2.89 16.22
CA ILE A 210 9.15 -3.14 17.66
C ILE A 210 8.83 -4.59 18.03
N LEU A 211 8.65 -5.49 17.05
CA LEU A 211 8.27 -6.89 17.30
C LEU A 211 9.17 -7.60 18.33
N ASN A 212 10.49 -7.45 18.22
CA ASN A 212 11.46 -8.05 19.15
C ASN A 212 11.43 -7.47 20.58
N GLN A 213 10.75 -6.35 20.77
CA GLN A 213 10.71 -5.64 22.05
C GLN A 213 9.40 -5.89 22.81
N LEU A 214 8.44 -6.59 22.19
CA LEU A 214 7.16 -6.89 22.81
C LEU A 214 7.32 -7.88 23.97
N GLY A 215 6.49 -7.71 25.01
CA GLY A 215 6.48 -8.56 26.20
C GLY A 215 7.57 -8.21 27.22
N HIS A 216 8.39 -7.20 26.96
CA HIS A 216 9.40 -6.69 27.90
C HIS A 216 8.90 -5.50 28.74
N GLY A 217 7.64 -5.08 28.56
CA GLY A 217 7.06 -3.90 29.20
C GLY A 217 7.47 -2.60 28.53
N GLY A 218 6.74 -1.53 28.86
CA GLY A 218 7.04 -0.16 28.44
C GLY A 218 6.47 0.23 27.08
N LYS A 219 7.13 1.19 26.43
CA LYS A 219 6.60 1.92 25.26
C LYS A 219 6.15 1.02 24.08
N PRO A 220 6.88 -0.04 23.68
CA PRO A 220 6.43 -0.94 22.62
C PRO A 220 5.08 -1.60 22.90
N ASP A 221 4.89 -2.10 24.12
CA ASP A 221 3.65 -2.75 24.55
C ASP A 221 2.50 -1.73 24.66
N GLU A 222 2.78 -0.52 25.13
CA GLU A 222 1.80 0.59 25.16
C GLU A 222 1.32 0.97 23.75
N ILE A 223 2.24 1.07 22.78
CA ILE A 223 1.90 1.37 21.38
C ILE A 223 0.95 0.31 20.83
N MET A 224 1.29 -0.98 21.01
CA MET A 224 0.45 -2.07 20.50
C MET A 224 -0.87 -2.20 21.27
N SER A 225 -0.88 -1.93 22.58
CA SER A 225 -2.10 -1.90 23.39
C SER A 225 -3.06 -0.79 22.93
N ASN A 226 -2.54 0.41 22.65
CA ASN A 226 -3.35 1.52 22.16
C ASN A 226 -3.92 1.22 20.76
N LEU A 227 -3.11 0.59 19.90
CA LEU A 227 -3.55 0.14 18.57
C LEU A 227 -4.69 -0.90 18.68
N ASP A 228 -4.52 -1.91 19.54
CA ASP A 228 -5.53 -2.94 19.81
C ASP A 228 -6.83 -2.34 20.37
N LYS A 229 -6.75 -1.37 21.29
CA LYS A 229 -7.91 -0.65 21.82
C LYS A 229 -8.69 0.09 20.72
N LEU A 230 -7.99 0.80 19.83
CA LEU A 230 -8.62 1.49 18.69
C LEU A 230 -9.29 0.50 17.75
N TYR A 231 -8.62 -0.61 17.44
CA TYR A 231 -9.16 -1.66 16.58
C TYR A 231 -10.41 -2.31 17.18
N LYS A 232 -10.37 -2.71 18.46
CA LYS A 232 -11.54 -3.26 19.17
C LYS A 232 -12.72 -2.28 19.20
N LYS A 233 -12.46 -0.99 19.45
CA LYS A 233 -13.49 0.05 19.44
C LYS A 233 -14.19 0.15 18.08
N ILE A 234 -13.44 0.10 16.99
CA ILE A 234 -14.01 0.17 15.64
C ILE A 234 -14.84 -1.10 15.33
N LYS A 235 -14.37 -2.28 15.74
CA LYS A 235 -15.07 -3.56 15.52
C LYS A 235 -16.38 -3.65 16.31
N GLN A 236 -16.41 -3.14 17.54
CA GLN A 236 -17.64 -3.10 18.35
C GLN A 236 -18.73 -2.28 17.65
N GLN A 237 -18.38 -1.12 17.09
CA GLN A 237 -19.36 -0.29 16.36
C GLN A 237 -19.89 -0.95 15.09
N ARG A 238 -19.06 -1.75 14.41
CA ARG A 238 -19.52 -2.56 13.26
C ARG A 238 -20.53 -3.63 13.69
N GLY A 239 -20.34 -4.22 14.86
CA GLY A 239 -21.28 -5.18 15.45
C GLY A 239 -22.60 -4.56 15.89
N SER A 240 -22.59 -3.33 16.39
CA SER A 240 -23.79 -2.61 16.84
C SER A 240 -24.67 -2.04 15.72
N LYS A 241 -24.20 -2.06 14.46
CA LYS A 241 -24.93 -1.57 13.27
C LYS A 241 -25.55 -2.70 12.43
N LYS A 242 -25.52 -3.94 12.92
CA LYS A 242 -26.25 -5.09 12.34
C LYS A 242 -27.51 -5.35 13.13
#